data_AF-A0A419WQL9-F1
#
_entry.id   AF-A0A419WQL9-F1
#
_cell.length_a   1.000
_cell.length_b   1.000
_cell.length_c   1.000
_cell.angle_alpha   90.00
_cell.angle_beta   90.00
_cell.angle_gamma   90.00
#
_symmetry.space_group_name_H-M   'P 1'
#
loop_
_entity.id
_entity.type
_entity.pdbx_description
1 polymer ?
#
loop_
_entity_poly.entity_id
_entity_poly.type
_entity_poly.pdbx_seq_one_letter_code
_entity_poly.pdbx_strand_id
1 'polypeptide(L)'
;MQFLTRLWKRHVRGEPDGYRAYVSLPTADRSFGEVHDCIERLEHVFEGRVDVYARVDGVAAVSDCVPADQFDGDAFEAALERLESCYAETHSVARLEKWRRIDGRLVKSYVVVPVKPLFPRDRTDDAPAIRSPAE
;
A
#
# COMPACT_ATOMS: atom_id res chain seq x y z
N MET A 1 28.80 18.03 -8.35
CA MET A 1 28.84 17.64 -6.92
C MET A 1 27.49 17.22 -6.33
N GLN A 2 26.33 17.74 -6.79
CA GLN A 2 25.00 17.38 -6.23
C GLN A 2 24.63 15.89 -6.30
N PHE A 3 25.10 15.17 -7.33
CA PHE A 3 24.86 13.73 -7.48
C PHE A 3 25.49 12.88 -6.37
N LEU A 4 26.71 13.21 -5.95
CA LEU A 4 27.42 12.49 -4.88
C LEU A 4 26.75 12.73 -3.53
N THR A 5 26.29 13.95 -3.25
CA THR A 5 25.58 14.29 -2.02
C THR A 5 24.21 13.62 -1.94
N ARG A 6 23.49 13.48 -3.07
CA ARG A 6 22.19 12.79 -3.15
C ARG A 6 22.35 11.28 -2.95
N LEU A 7 23.37 10.67 -3.57
CA LEU A 7 23.74 9.26 -3.36
C LEU A 7 24.16 8.97 -1.91
N TRP A 8 24.97 9.85 -1.31
CA TRP A 8 25.41 9.70 0.09
C TRP A 8 24.26 9.84 1.09
N LYS A 9 23.43 10.88 0.96
CA LYS A 9 22.25 11.05 1.84
C LYS A 9 21.35 9.83 1.80
N ARG A 10 21.22 9.22 0.62
CA ARG A 10 20.35 8.09 0.40
C ARG A 10 20.90 6.77 0.91
N HIS A 11 22.20 6.55 0.76
CA HIS A 11 22.89 5.41 1.35
C HIS A 11 22.88 5.46 2.89
N VAL A 12 22.97 6.66 3.47
CA VAL A 12 22.98 6.89 4.93
C VAL A 12 21.56 6.88 5.53
N ARG A 13 20.53 7.34 4.81
CA ARG A 13 19.13 7.35 5.30
C ARG A 13 18.33 6.09 4.98
N GLY A 14 18.76 5.27 4.03
CA GLY A 14 17.96 4.16 3.54
C GLY A 14 16.71 4.61 2.78
N GLU A 15 16.72 5.74 2.07
CA GLU A 15 15.60 6.17 1.21
C GLU A 15 15.66 5.44 -0.15
N PRO A 16 14.53 5.04 -0.78
CA PRO A 16 14.55 4.34 -2.07
C PRO A 16 14.64 5.29 -3.27
N ASP A 17 15.03 4.77 -4.43
CA ASP A 17 15.16 5.47 -5.74
C ASP A 17 13.78 5.72 -6.31
N GLY A 18 12.87 4.83 -5.95
CA GLY A 18 11.51 4.82 -6.39
C GLY A 18 10.72 3.75 -5.66
N TYR A 19 9.44 3.78 -5.95
CA TYR A 19 8.42 3.02 -5.27
C TYR A 19 7.64 2.20 -6.29
N ARG A 20 7.18 1.03 -5.86
CA ARG A 20 6.32 0.15 -6.65
C ARG A 20 5.28 -0.48 -5.75
N ALA A 21 4.11 -0.82 -6.28
CA ALA A 21 3.11 -1.59 -5.57
C ALA A 21 2.65 -2.82 -6.38
N TYR A 22 2.34 -3.88 -5.64
CA TYR A 22 1.47 -4.97 -6.06
C TYR A 22 0.31 -5.02 -5.07
N VAL A 23 -0.91 -4.86 -5.54
CA VAL A 23 -2.13 -4.87 -4.73
C VAL A 23 -3.06 -5.93 -5.28
N SER A 24 -3.37 -6.95 -4.49
CA SER A 24 -4.35 -7.99 -4.86
C SER A 24 -5.66 -7.69 -4.17
N LEU A 25 -6.77 -7.64 -4.90
CA LEU A 25 -8.08 -7.22 -4.42
C LEU A 25 -9.11 -8.34 -4.69
N PRO A 26 -9.56 -9.07 -3.64
CA PRO A 26 -10.65 -10.02 -3.77
C PRO A 26 -11.97 -9.34 -4.13
N THR A 27 -12.76 -9.93 -5.04
CA THR A 27 -14.01 -9.31 -5.53
C THR A 27 -15.29 -10.02 -5.10
N ALA A 28 -15.20 -11.20 -4.49
CA ALA A 28 -16.36 -12.07 -4.22
C ALA A 28 -17.48 -11.39 -3.40
N ASP A 29 -17.10 -10.55 -2.43
CA ASP A 29 -18.03 -9.87 -1.52
C ASP A 29 -18.03 -8.34 -1.72
N ARG A 30 -17.62 -7.85 -2.90
CA ARG A 30 -17.43 -6.42 -3.14
C ARG A 30 -18.13 -5.95 -4.41
N SER A 31 -18.63 -4.72 -4.36
CA SER A 31 -19.13 -4.09 -5.57
C SER A 31 -17.96 -3.70 -6.49
N PHE A 32 -18.22 -3.69 -7.79
CA PHE A 32 -17.25 -3.24 -8.77
C PHE A 32 -16.79 -1.80 -8.50
N GLY A 33 -17.71 -0.91 -8.10
CA GLY A 33 -17.41 0.49 -7.80
C GLY A 33 -16.41 0.65 -6.65
N GLU A 34 -16.59 -0.10 -5.56
CA GLU A 34 -15.67 -0.02 -4.42
C GLU A 34 -14.25 -0.47 -4.77
N VAL A 35 -14.13 -1.52 -5.59
CA VAL A 35 -12.82 -2.03 -6.05
C VAL A 35 -12.20 -1.04 -7.04
N HIS A 36 -13.00 -0.48 -7.94
CA HIS A 36 -12.58 0.54 -8.89
C HIS A 36 -12.05 1.80 -8.19
N ASP A 37 -12.78 2.33 -7.20
CA ASP A 37 -12.36 3.50 -6.43
C ASP A 37 -11.02 3.29 -5.71
N CYS A 38 -10.73 2.06 -5.25
CA CYS A 38 -9.45 1.72 -4.67
C CYS A 38 -8.32 1.75 -5.72
N ILE A 39 -8.59 1.24 -6.91
CA ILE A 39 -7.63 1.22 -8.02
C ILE A 39 -7.35 2.64 -8.53
N GLU A 40 -8.38 3.47 -8.72
CA GLU A 40 -8.23 4.85 -9.20
C GLU A 40 -7.33 5.69 -8.27
N ARG A 41 -7.43 5.48 -6.96
CA ARG A 41 -6.53 6.13 -5.98
C ARG A 41 -5.09 5.65 -6.12
N LEU A 42 -4.87 4.36 -6.37
CA LEU A 42 -3.54 3.82 -6.64
C LEU A 42 -2.99 4.34 -7.97
N GLU A 43 -3.83 4.48 -9.00
CA GLU A 43 -3.46 5.11 -10.26
C GLU A 43 -2.97 6.53 -10.03
N HIS A 44 -3.67 7.33 -9.21
CA HIS A 44 -3.22 8.68 -8.88
C HIS A 44 -1.84 8.70 -8.22
N VAL A 45 -1.64 7.87 -7.19
CA VAL A 45 -0.36 7.77 -6.46
C VAL A 45 0.80 7.33 -7.36
N PHE A 46 0.52 6.45 -8.31
CA PHE A 46 1.52 5.91 -9.23
C PHE A 46 1.52 6.61 -10.59
N GLU A 47 0.99 7.84 -10.68
CA GLU A 47 1.04 8.68 -11.89
C GLU A 47 0.42 8.00 -13.14
N GLY A 48 -0.65 7.23 -12.94
CA GLY A 48 -1.35 6.45 -13.95
C GLY A 48 -0.61 5.18 -14.41
N ARG A 49 0.51 4.83 -13.78
CA ARG A 49 1.37 3.70 -14.18
C ARG A 49 0.98 2.41 -13.47
N VAL A 50 -0.30 2.07 -13.52
CA VAL A 50 -0.84 0.86 -12.88
C VAL A 50 -1.48 -0.01 -13.94
N ASP A 51 -1.05 -1.26 -14.00
CA ASP A 51 -1.69 -2.30 -14.79
C ASP A 51 -2.65 -3.10 -13.91
N VAL A 52 -3.85 -3.37 -14.41
CA VAL A 52 -4.86 -4.19 -13.72
C VAL A 52 -5.03 -5.53 -14.43
N TYR A 53 -4.89 -6.62 -13.68
CA TYR A 53 -4.99 -7.98 -14.18
C TYR A 53 -6.14 -8.72 -13.52
N ALA A 54 -6.96 -9.42 -14.31
CA ALA A 54 -7.95 -10.35 -13.77
C ALA A 54 -7.26 -11.57 -13.12
N ARG A 55 -7.82 -12.03 -12.00
CA ARG A 55 -7.44 -13.24 -11.26
C ARG A 55 -8.67 -14.09 -11.02
N VAL A 56 -8.45 -15.36 -10.64
CA VAL A 56 -9.56 -16.31 -10.37
C VAL A 56 -10.52 -15.77 -9.31
N ASP A 57 -10.00 -15.15 -8.24
CA ASP A 57 -10.80 -14.69 -7.10
C ASP A 57 -10.81 -13.15 -6.96
N GLY A 58 -10.48 -12.41 -8.02
CA GLY A 58 -10.47 -10.95 -7.98
C GLY A 58 -9.60 -10.29 -9.04
N VAL A 59 -8.95 -9.20 -8.66
CA VAL A 59 -8.05 -8.44 -9.55
C VAL A 59 -6.72 -8.14 -8.86
N ALA A 60 -5.68 -7.91 -9.65
CA ALA A 60 -4.39 -7.44 -9.16
C ALA A 60 -4.02 -6.14 -9.86
N ALA A 61 -3.76 -5.08 -9.10
CA ALA A 61 -3.20 -3.83 -9.57
C ALA A 61 -1.69 -3.84 -9.33
N VAL A 62 -0.90 -3.64 -10.38
CA VAL A 62 0.56 -3.67 -10.32
C VAL A 62 1.09 -2.38 -10.90
N SER A 63 1.84 -1.62 -10.12
CA SER A 63 2.44 -0.39 -10.61
C SER A 63 3.78 -0.65 -11.32
N ASP A 64 4.18 0.29 -12.17
CA ASP A 64 5.59 0.50 -12.50
C ASP A 64 6.33 1.19 -11.36
N CYS A 65 7.65 1.33 -11.52
CA CYS A 65 8.49 2.08 -10.59
C CYS A 65 8.29 3.59 -10.81
N VAL A 66 7.84 4.28 -9.76
CA VAL A 66 7.75 5.76 -9.73
C VAL A 66 8.95 6.32 -8.98
N PRO A 67 9.68 7.31 -9.53
CA PRO A 67 10.79 7.96 -8.85
C PRO A 67 10.40 8.54 -7.49
N ALA A 68 11.33 8.50 -6.53
CA ALA A 68 11.04 8.95 -5.17
C ALA A 68 10.70 10.45 -5.04
N ASP A 69 11.07 11.28 -6.00
CA ASP A 69 10.71 12.70 -6.06
C ASP A 69 9.33 12.97 -6.67
N GLN A 70 8.68 11.95 -7.23
CA GLN A 70 7.33 12.00 -7.79
C GLN A 70 6.32 11.21 -6.96
N PHE A 71 6.81 10.34 -6.07
CA PHE A 71 5.95 9.51 -5.25
C PHE A 71 5.37 10.31 -4.08
N ASP A 72 4.05 10.50 -4.10
CA ASP A 72 3.30 11.07 -2.98
C ASP A 72 3.01 9.99 -1.94
N GLY A 73 3.83 9.96 -0.89
CA GLY A 73 3.70 9.00 0.21
C GLY A 73 2.44 9.19 1.05
N ASP A 74 1.97 10.43 1.21
CA ASP A 74 0.78 10.73 2.01
C ASP A 74 -0.48 10.29 1.25
N ALA A 75 -0.53 10.55 -0.06
CA ALA A 75 -1.59 10.04 -0.93
C ALA A 75 -1.59 8.49 -0.96
N PHE A 76 -0.41 7.86 -0.94
CA PHE A 76 -0.31 6.41 -0.87
C PHE A 76 -0.91 5.86 0.43
N GLU A 77 -0.52 6.41 1.58
CA GLU A 77 -1.08 5.96 2.87
C GLU A 77 -2.59 6.18 2.93
N ALA A 78 -3.09 7.32 2.46
CA ALA A 78 -4.54 7.57 2.37
C ALA A 78 -5.27 6.57 1.44
N ALA A 79 -4.62 6.13 0.35
CA ALA A 79 -5.16 5.08 -0.50
C ALA A 79 -5.23 3.73 0.24
N LEU A 80 -4.21 3.40 1.05
CA LEU A 80 -4.18 2.18 1.85
C LEU A 80 -5.20 2.18 2.99
N GLU A 81 -5.39 3.30 3.68
CA GLU A 81 -6.43 3.46 4.72
C GLU A 81 -7.84 3.29 4.13
N ARG A 82 -8.07 3.82 2.92
CA ARG A 82 -9.33 3.62 2.21
C ARG A 82 -9.54 2.16 1.85
N LEU A 83 -8.49 1.48 1.39
CA LEU A 83 -8.50 0.04 1.10
C LEU A 83 -8.80 -0.75 2.38
N GLU A 84 -8.15 -0.43 3.50
CA GLU A 84 -8.47 -1.04 4.80
C GLU A 84 -9.92 -0.86 5.19
N SER A 85 -10.47 0.34 5.03
CA SER A 85 -11.88 0.62 5.28
C SER A 85 -12.80 -0.18 4.35
N CYS A 86 -12.44 -0.31 3.08
CA CYS A 86 -13.18 -1.10 2.10
C CYS A 86 -13.26 -2.59 2.48
N TYR A 87 -12.23 -3.11 3.14
CA TYR A 87 -12.13 -4.53 3.48
C TYR A 87 -12.38 -4.85 4.96
N ALA A 88 -12.49 -3.85 5.84
CA ALA A 88 -12.49 -4.00 7.30
C ALA A 88 -13.46 -5.07 7.84
N GLU A 89 -14.65 -5.17 7.25
CA GLU A 89 -15.70 -6.10 7.68
C GLU A 89 -15.36 -7.58 7.39
N THR A 90 -14.59 -7.86 6.34
CA THR A 90 -14.41 -9.22 5.82
C THR A 90 -12.95 -9.69 5.85
N HIS A 91 -12.00 -8.76 5.76
CA HIS A 91 -10.57 -9.05 5.64
C HIS A 91 -9.74 -8.09 6.51
N SER A 92 -8.56 -8.57 6.90
CA SER A 92 -7.46 -7.72 7.37
C SER A 92 -6.59 -7.35 6.18
N VAL A 93 -6.06 -6.13 6.10
CA VAL A 93 -5.09 -5.81 5.04
C VAL A 93 -3.69 -6.15 5.51
N ALA A 94 -3.05 -7.10 4.84
CA ALA A 94 -1.64 -7.38 5.02
C ALA A 94 -0.82 -6.44 4.13
N ARG A 95 0.15 -5.75 4.73
CA ARG A 95 1.11 -4.88 4.05
C ARG A 95 2.52 -5.45 4.24
N LEU A 96 3.22 -5.70 3.15
CA LEU A 96 4.60 -6.17 3.18
C LEU A 96 5.48 -5.26 2.33
N GLU A 97 6.59 -4.81 2.93
CA GLU A 97 7.58 -3.99 2.25
C GLU A 97 8.77 -4.86 1.84
N LYS A 98 9.24 -4.68 0.61
CA LYS A 98 10.43 -5.34 0.09
C LYS A 98 11.38 -4.32 -0.51
N TRP A 99 12.63 -4.38 -0.07
CA TRP A 99 13.72 -3.59 -0.64
C TRP A 99 14.48 -4.43 -1.65
N ARG A 100 14.58 -3.97 -2.90
CA ARG A 100 15.24 -4.69 -3.98
C ARG A 100 16.10 -3.74 -4.80
N ARG A 101 17.18 -4.25 -5.39
CA ARG A 101 17.86 -3.56 -6.49
C ARG A 101 17.26 -4.01 -7.82
N ILE A 102 16.82 -3.06 -8.63
CA ILE A 102 16.25 -3.26 -9.97
C ILE A 102 16.99 -2.29 -10.89
N ASP A 103 17.66 -2.79 -11.92
CA ASP A 103 18.44 -1.98 -12.88
C ASP A 103 19.39 -0.96 -12.21
N GLY A 104 20.07 -1.39 -11.15
CA GLY A 104 21.00 -0.57 -10.38
C GLY A 104 20.36 0.42 -9.40
N ARG A 105 19.02 0.53 -9.39
CA ARG A 105 18.25 1.38 -8.47
C ARG A 105 17.73 0.60 -7.27
N LEU A 106 17.83 1.15 -6.08
CA LEU A 106 17.26 0.60 -4.84
C LEU A 106 15.77 0.98 -4.76
N VAL A 107 14.86 0.05 -5.04
CA VAL A 107 13.42 0.27 -5.07
C VAL A 107 12.77 -0.31 -3.82
N LYS A 108 11.81 0.43 -3.24
CA LYS A 108 10.92 -0.07 -2.20
C LYS A 108 9.61 -0.54 -2.86
N SER A 109 9.32 -1.83 -2.74
CA SER A 109 8.11 -2.45 -3.29
C SER A 109 7.13 -2.79 -2.18
N TYR A 110 5.89 -2.31 -2.31
CA TYR A 110 4.78 -2.64 -1.44
C TYR A 110 4.01 -3.83 -2.01
N VAL A 111 3.66 -4.78 -1.15
CA VAL A 111 2.75 -5.88 -1.44
C VAL A 111 1.59 -5.76 -0.48
N VAL A 112 0.40 -5.50 -1.02
CA VAL A 112 -0.81 -5.23 -0.24
C VAL A 112 -1.88 -6.25 -0.61
N VAL A 113 -2.40 -6.96 0.38
CA VAL A 113 -3.37 -8.04 0.17
C VAL A 113 -4.38 -8.04 1.31
N PRO A 114 -5.68 -7.84 1.04
CA PRO A 114 -6.75 -8.22 1.96
C PRO A 114 -6.71 -9.73 2.18
N VAL A 115 -6.50 -10.14 3.42
CA VAL A 115 -6.45 -11.53 3.86
C VAL A 115 -7.61 -11.81 4.81
N LYS A 116 -8.33 -12.92 4.58
CA LYS A 116 -9.37 -13.35 5.48
C LYS A 116 -8.74 -13.74 6.82
N PRO A 117 -9.17 -13.16 7.95
CA PRO A 117 -8.58 -13.50 9.23
C PRO A 117 -8.89 -14.96 9.58
N LEU A 118 -7.92 -15.63 10.20
CA LEU A 118 -8.09 -17.03 10.64
C LEU A 118 -9.09 -17.18 11.79
N PHE A 119 -9.31 -16.10 12.53
CA PHE A 119 -10.24 -16.03 13.65
C PHE A 119 -11.21 -14.85 13.45
N PRO A 120 -12.47 -14.97 13.89
CA PRO A 120 -13.40 -13.84 13.90
C PRO A 120 -12.79 -12.65 14.66
N ARG A 121 -12.98 -11.43 14.15
CA ARG A 121 -12.61 -10.22 14.87
C ARG A 121 -13.67 -9.93 15.91
N ASP A 122 -13.26 -9.80 17.18
CA ASP A 122 -14.13 -9.26 18.22
C ASP A 122 -14.39 -7.77 17.93
N ARG A 123 -15.66 -7.38 17.92
CA ARG A 123 -16.13 -6.04 17.56
C ARG A 123 -15.78 -4.95 18.59
N THR A 124 -14.94 -5.27 19.57
CA THR A 124 -14.77 -4.52 20.82
C THR A 124 -13.38 -3.86 20.97
N ASP A 125 -12.47 -4.07 20.03
CA ASP A 125 -11.07 -3.59 20.14
C ASP A 125 -10.88 -2.11 19.74
N ASP A 126 -11.93 -1.44 19.25
CA ASP A 126 -11.95 0.00 18.91
C ASP A 126 -12.49 0.91 20.03
N ALA A 127 -12.55 0.43 21.28
CA ALA A 127 -12.84 1.30 22.42
C ALA A 127 -11.58 2.12 22.77
N PRO A 128 -11.64 3.47 22.80
CA PRO A 128 -10.48 4.27 23.19
C PRO A 128 -10.08 3.90 24.61
N ALA A 129 -8.81 3.54 24.80
CA ALA A 129 -8.25 3.22 26.10
C ALA A 129 -8.55 4.34 27.10
N ILE A 130 -9.49 4.09 28.02
CA ILE A 130 -9.79 4.98 29.12
C ILE A 130 -8.52 5.04 29.97
N ARG A 131 -7.80 6.16 29.90
CA ARG A 131 -6.70 6.45 30.82
C ARG A 131 -7.32 6.63 32.21
N SER A 132 -7.13 5.66 33.09
CA SER A 132 -7.44 5.82 34.51
C SER A 132 -6.65 7.01 35.07
N PRO A 133 -7.28 7.94 35.81
CA PRO A 133 -6.54 8.93 36.57
C PRO A 133 -5.86 8.22 37.74
N ALA A 134 -4.58 8.47 37.93
CA ALA A 134 -3.85 8.05 39.13
C ALA A 134 -4.33 8.89 40.32
N GLU A 135 -4.76 8.23 41.40
CA GLU A 135 -4.76 8.78 42.76
C GLU A 135 -3.45 8.44 43.46
#